data_AF-A0A9P6TNK2-F1
#
_entry.id   AF-A0A9P6TNK2-F1
#
_cell.length_a   1.000
_cell.length_b   1.000
_cell.length_c   1.000
_cell.angle_alpha   90.00
_cell.angle_beta   90.00
_cell.angle_gamma   90.00
#
_symmetry.space_group_name_H-M   'P 1'
#
loop_
_entity.id
_entity.type
_entity.pdbx_description
1 polymer ?
#
loop_
_entity_poly.entity_id
_entity_poly.type
_entity_poly.pdbx_seq_one_letter_code
_entity_poly.pdbx_strand_id
1 'polypeptide(L)'
;MADDDLGLAFDFDDDVFLDTEKKKPEPQIINYSAKQETEGASLTQSHDPWFHSTKDFEALMLEHHGPNQIKNAIEHDYLYKRYDVALEKALAYIRVAETNTACKITNTREMSEIAVHCAARTGRFDILEDMLDRKQTTQELGSLLLKGRMYPLCGRWADAMKVLVEYNKNRKLDYAVWVRMSQLVMDAGKEDIKRDLAQLCINRAIHIMTSCRWNQSIEFARVRFEKEKEAVQAAGRSINGDPTQFMKWMEQNQPGLEEFRREDLEWIYREYTQKQEEQEEEEGIGAVRDL
;
A
#
# COMPACT_ATOMS: atom_id res chain seq x y z
N MET A 1 12.24 -20.41 13.57
CA MET A 1 12.70 -19.16 12.95
C MET A 1 11.58 -18.18 13.16
N ALA A 2 11.80 -17.19 14.01
CA ALA A 2 10.79 -16.21 14.39
C ALA A 2 10.78 -15.13 13.29
N ASP A 3 9.71 -15.12 12.50
CA ASP A 3 9.39 -13.99 11.62
C ASP A 3 8.79 -12.89 12.49
N ASP A 4 9.63 -11.97 12.96
CA ASP A 4 9.18 -10.65 13.41
C ASP A 4 8.89 -9.83 12.14
N ASP A 5 7.67 -9.97 11.63
CA ASP A 5 7.10 -9.16 10.56
C ASP A 5 6.96 -7.72 11.06
N LEU A 6 8.04 -6.95 10.96
CA LEU A 6 8.07 -5.50 11.16
C LEU A 6 7.46 -4.73 9.98
N GLY A 7 6.75 -5.41 9.08
CA GLY A 7 5.85 -4.76 8.16
C GLY A 7 4.79 -4.00 8.96
N LEU A 8 4.67 -2.69 8.71
CA LEU A 8 3.40 -1.99 8.94
C LEU A 8 2.37 -2.62 7.98
N ALA A 9 1.92 -3.82 8.33
CA ALA A 9 0.83 -4.52 7.70
C ALA A 9 -0.40 -3.69 8.04
N PHE A 10 -0.85 -2.89 7.07
CA PHE A 10 -2.25 -2.55 7.01
C PHE A 10 -2.99 -3.87 6.75
N ASP A 11 -3.33 -4.55 7.84
CA ASP A 11 -4.15 -5.74 7.84
C ASP A 11 -5.61 -5.28 7.85
N PHE A 12 -6.40 -5.74 6.88
CA PHE A 12 -7.83 -5.43 6.83
C PHE A 12 -8.59 -6.01 8.04
N ASP A 13 -7.94 -6.94 8.78
CA ASP A 13 -8.47 -7.65 9.95
C ASP A 13 -8.23 -6.90 11.30
N ASP A 14 -7.53 -5.76 11.34
CA ASP A 14 -7.33 -4.97 12.58
C ASP A 14 -8.57 -4.10 12.96
N ASP A 15 -9.73 -4.44 12.38
CA ASP A 15 -11.06 -4.03 12.83
C ASP A 15 -11.36 -4.69 14.19
N VAL A 16 -10.65 -4.27 15.23
CA VAL A 16 -11.12 -4.43 16.61
C VAL A 16 -12.28 -3.46 16.77
N PHE A 17 -13.47 -3.88 16.33
CA PHE A 17 -14.73 -3.29 16.75
C PHE A 17 -14.75 -3.38 18.29
N LEU A 18 -14.36 -2.29 18.95
CA LEU A 18 -14.57 -2.14 20.37
C LEU A 18 -16.07 -2.29 20.61
N ASP A 19 -16.46 -3.39 21.26
CA ASP A 19 -17.78 -3.61 21.85
C ASP A 19 -18.03 -2.48 22.87
N THR A 20 -18.41 -1.32 22.34
CA THR A 20 -19.09 -0.31 23.12
C THR A 20 -20.56 -0.64 22.97
N GLU A 21 -21.15 -1.14 24.06
CA GLU A 21 -22.60 -1.29 24.23
C GLU A 21 -23.28 0.09 24.13
N LYS A 22 -23.33 0.66 22.93
CA LYS A 22 -24.23 1.75 22.62
C LYS A 22 -25.56 1.10 22.29
N LYS A 23 -26.57 1.32 23.14
CA LYS A 23 -27.97 1.02 22.83
C LYS A 23 -28.27 1.56 21.43
N LYS A 24 -28.35 0.67 20.45
CA LYS A 24 -28.75 1.00 19.08
C LYS A 24 -30.18 1.57 19.16
N PRO A 25 -30.47 2.70 18.51
CA PRO A 25 -31.86 3.12 18.33
C PRO A 25 -32.61 1.98 17.63
N GLU A 26 -33.75 1.58 18.17
CA GLU A 26 -34.58 0.54 17.58
C GLU A 26 -34.93 0.95 16.14
N PRO A 27 -34.42 0.24 15.11
CA PRO A 27 -34.79 0.54 13.75
C PRO A 27 -36.29 0.27 13.62
N GLN A 28 -37.03 1.23 13.08
CA GLN A 28 -38.39 0.96 12.61
C GLN A 28 -38.29 -0.18 11.61
N ILE A 29 -38.81 -1.35 12.00
CA ILE A 29 -38.88 -2.53 11.16
C ILE A 29 -39.89 -2.20 10.05
N ILE A 30 -39.41 -1.61 8.96
CA ILE A 30 -40.09 -1.71 7.70
C ILE A 30 -39.95 -3.18 7.32
N ASN A 31 -41.07 -3.88 7.21
CA ASN A 31 -41.11 -5.27 6.73
C ASN A 31 -40.61 -5.30 5.28
N TYR A 32 -39.30 -5.33 5.12
CA TYR A 32 -38.64 -5.60 3.86
C TYR A 32 -38.78 -7.09 3.61
N SER A 33 -39.73 -7.47 2.76
CA SER A 33 -39.61 -8.73 2.06
C SER A 33 -38.52 -8.54 1.01
N ALA A 34 -37.41 -9.27 1.16
CA ALA A 34 -36.52 -9.49 0.03
C ALA A 34 -37.38 -9.92 -1.15
N LYS A 35 -37.13 -9.36 -2.34
CA LYS A 35 -37.74 -9.89 -3.57
C LYS A 35 -37.43 -11.38 -3.56
N GLN A 36 -38.46 -12.21 -3.38
CA GLN A 36 -38.33 -13.64 -3.56
C GLN A 36 -37.77 -13.83 -4.97
N GLU A 37 -36.58 -14.40 -5.05
CA GLU A 37 -36.00 -14.86 -6.30
C GLU A 37 -37.07 -15.73 -6.95
N THR A 38 -37.59 -15.27 -8.09
CA THR A 38 -38.55 -16.02 -8.85
C THR A 38 -37.88 -17.33 -9.25
N GLU A 39 -38.39 -18.40 -8.64
CA GLU A 39 -38.17 -19.82 -8.89
C GLU A 39 -37.42 -20.13 -10.19
N GLY A 40 -36.18 -20.59 -10.03
CA GLY A 40 -35.35 -21.04 -11.14
C GLY A 40 -34.02 -21.69 -10.77
N ALA A 41 -33.82 -22.19 -9.55
CA ALA A 41 -32.70 -23.11 -9.27
C ALA A 41 -33.00 -24.00 -8.06
N SER A 42 -33.06 -25.30 -8.33
CA SER A 42 -33.20 -26.39 -7.38
C SER A 42 -32.14 -26.33 -6.27
N LEU A 43 -32.57 -26.57 -5.04
CA LEU A 43 -31.79 -26.77 -3.80
C LEU A 43 -30.94 -28.06 -3.84
N THR A 44 -30.13 -28.23 -4.88
CA THR A 44 -29.15 -29.29 -5.01
C THR A 44 -27.92 -28.73 -5.73
N GLN A 45 -26.85 -28.53 -4.96
CA GLN A 45 -25.57 -27.88 -5.28
C GLN A 45 -25.52 -26.36 -5.03
N SER A 46 -24.55 -26.01 -4.18
CA SER A 46 -24.11 -24.70 -3.72
C SER A 46 -23.54 -23.82 -4.85
N HIS A 47 -24.33 -23.55 -5.88
CA HIS A 47 -23.92 -22.70 -7.00
C HIS A 47 -24.54 -21.32 -6.81
N ASP A 48 -23.80 -20.40 -6.18
CA ASP A 48 -24.15 -18.99 -6.22
C ASP A 48 -23.95 -18.50 -7.67
N PRO A 49 -25.02 -18.24 -8.45
CA PRO A 49 -24.90 -17.90 -9.86
C PRO A 49 -24.24 -16.54 -10.07
N TRP A 50 -24.19 -15.71 -9.01
CA TRP A 50 -23.66 -14.36 -9.06
C TRP A 50 -22.13 -14.37 -9.13
N PHE A 51 -21.47 -15.25 -8.35
CA PHE A 51 -20.00 -15.34 -8.29
C PHE A 51 -19.42 -16.55 -9.04
N HIS A 52 -20.23 -17.57 -9.30
CA HIS A 52 -19.83 -18.83 -9.92
C HIS A 52 -20.72 -19.11 -11.14
N SER A 53 -20.71 -18.21 -12.12
CA SER A 53 -21.38 -18.46 -13.40
C SER A 53 -20.69 -19.59 -14.18
N THR A 54 -21.47 -20.46 -14.81
CA THR A 54 -20.97 -21.50 -15.73
C THR A 54 -20.83 -21.00 -17.17
N LYS A 55 -21.21 -19.74 -17.44
CA LYS A 55 -21.06 -19.13 -18.76
C LYS A 55 -19.59 -18.93 -19.09
N ASP A 56 -19.29 -18.96 -20.39
CA ASP A 56 -17.96 -18.66 -20.89
C ASP A 56 -17.53 -17.22 -20.54
N PHE A 57 -16.27 -17.08 -20.15
CA PHE A 57 -15.71 -15.84 -19.63
C PHE A 57 -15.63 -14.76 -20.71
N GLU A 58 -15.28 -15.13 -21.95
CA GLU A 58 -15.20 -14.18 -23.07
C GLU A 58 -16.59 -13.69 -23.47
N ALA A 59 -17.57 -14.59 -23.49
CA ALA A 59 -18.97 -14.22 -23.73
C ALA A 59 -19.49 -13.23 -22.68
N LEU A 60 -19.24 -13.48 -21.39
CA LEU A 60 -19.64 -12.58 -20.31
C LEU A 60 -19.00 -11.20 -20.42
N MET A 61 -17.73 -11.11 -20.83
CA MET A 61 -17.04 -9.83 -21.00
C MET A 61 -17.66 -8.92 -22.08
N LEU A 62 -18.44 -9.49 -23.00
CA LEU A 62 -19.15 -8.75 -24.05
C LEU A 62 -20.57 -8.35 -23.66
N GLU A 63 -21.10 -8.92 -22.57
CA GLU A 63 -22.43 -8.57 -22.04
C GLU A 63 -22.41 -7.21 -21.33
N HIS A 64 -23.58 -6.56 -21.24
CA HIS A 64 -23.69 -5.24 -20.59
C HIS A 64 -23.30 -5.26 -19.11
N HIS A 65 -23.67 -6.32 -18.38
CA HIS A 65 -23.39 -6.46 -16.93
C HIS A 65 -22.36 -7.55 -16.61
N GLY A 66 -21.95 -8.34 -17.60
CA GLY A 66 -21.04 -9.46 -17.38
C GLY A 66 -19.65 -9.06 -16.87
N PRO A 67 -19.01 -7.97 -17.34
CA PRO A 67 -17.74 -7.52 -16.77
C PRO A 67 -17.83 -7.21 -15.28
N ASN A 68 -18.92 -6.59 -14.81
CA ASN A 68 -19.10 -6.30 -13.38
C ASN A 68 -19.34 -7.59 -12.57
N GLN A 69 -20.10 -8.54 -13.13
CA GLN A 69 -20.28 -9.85 -12.52
C GLN A 69 -18.93 -10.56 -12.34
N ILE A 70 -18.07 -10.53 -13.36
CA ILE A 70 -16.73 -11.11 -13.30
C ILE A 70 -15.86 -10.40 -12.26
N LYS A 71 -15.86 -9.06 -12.22
CA LYS A 71 -15.12 -8.30 -11.21
C LYS A 71 -15.52 -8.72 -9.79
N ASN A 72 -16.82 -8.77 -9.52
CA ASN A 72 -17.35 -9.21 -8.23
C ASN A 72 -16.91 -10.65 -7.89
N ALA A 73 -16.90 -11.56 -8.88
CA ALA A 73 -16.41 -12.93 -8.71
C ALA A 73 -14.92 -12.98 -8.37
N ILE A 74 -14.10 -12.15 -9.03
CA ILE A 74 -12.66 -12.03 -8.76
C ILE A 74 -12.42 -11.47 -7.36
N GLU A 75 -13.11 -10.39 -6.99
CA GLU A 75 -13.01 -9.77 -5.67
C GLU A 75 -13.45 -10.74 -4.56
N HIS A 76 -14.52 -11.49 -4.79
CA HIS A 76 -14.96 -12.53 -3.88
C HIS A 76 -13.87 -13.60 -3.71
N ASP A 77 -13.27 -14.11 -4.78
CA ASP A 77 -12.17 -15.08 -4.64
C ASP A 77 -10.96 -14.49 -3.91
N TYR A 78 -10.62 -13.23 -4.19
CA TYR A 78 -9.53 -12.50 -3.55
C TYR A 78 -9.75 -12.32 -2.04
N LEU A 79 -10.93 -11.85 -1.63
CA LEU A 79 -11.28 -11.63 -0.22
C LEU A 79 -11.33 -12.94 0.57
N TYR A 80 -11.72 -14.04 -0.08
CA TYR A 80 -11.71 -15.38 0.52
C TYR A 80 -10.35 -16.10 0.39
N LYS A 81 -9.27 -15.35 0.11
CA LYS A 81 -7.89 -15.84 0.05
C LYS A 81 -7.65 -16.96 -0.98
N ARG A 82 -8.52 -17.09 -1.98
CA ARG A 82 -8.36 -18.01 -3.12
C ARG A 82 -7.51 -17.36 -4.20
N TYR A 83 -6.27 -17.03 -3.84
CA TYR A 83 -5.39 -16.16 -4.64
C TYR A 83 -5.07 -16.73 -6.02
N ASP A 84 -4.84 -18.04 -6.17
CA ASP A 84 -4.59 -18.64 -7.49
C ASP A 84 -5.80 -18.46 -8.43
N VAL A 85 -7.01 -18.71 -7.93
CA VAL A 85 -8.24 -18.58 -8.71
C VAL A 85 -8.51 -17.12 -9.07
N ALA A 86 -8.35 -16.21 -8.10
CA ALA A 86 -8.50 -14.79 -8.31
C ALA A 86 -7.49 -14.27 -9.35
N LEU A 87 -6.23 -14.74 -9.30
CA LEU A 87 -5.19 -14.39 -10.25
C LEU A 87 -5.54 -14.84 -11.66
N GLU A 88 -5.90 -16.12 -11.85
CA GLU A 88 -6.25 -16.67 -13.16
C GLU A 88 -7.40 -15.89 -13.81
N LYS A 89 -8.44 -15.60 -13.03
CA LYS A 89 -9.59 -14.82 -13.49
C LYS A 89 -9.24 -13.36 -13.79
N ALA A 90 -8.41 -12.72 -12.96
CA ALA A 90 -7.95 -11.35 -13.19
C ALA A 90 -7.12 -11.23 -14.47
N LEU A 91 -6.19 -12.17 -14.71
CA LEU A 91 -5.41 -12.23 -15.94
C LEU A 91 -6.28 -12.49 -17.17
N ALA A 92 -7.29 -13.36 -17.06
CA ALA A 92 -8.26 -13.58 -18.13
C ALA A 92 -9.07 -12.32 -18.44
N TYR A 93 -9.53 -11.59 -17.40
CA TYR A 93 -10.22 -10.31 -17.54
C TYR A 93 -9.39 -9.30 -18.33
N ILE A 94 -8.15 -9.14 -17.91
CA ILE A 94 -7.18 -8.23 -18.53
C ILE A 94 -6.96 -8.61 -20.00
N ARG A 95 -6.67 -9.89 -20.27
CA ARG A 95 -6.43 -10.39 -21.63
C ARG A 95 -7.60 -10.07 -22.56
N VAL A 96 -8.83 -10.40 -22.15
CA VAL A 96 -10.01 -10.17 -23.00
C VAL A 96 -10.25 -8.68 -23.25
N ALA A 97 -10.05 -7.83 -22.25
CA ALA A 97 -10.16 -6.38 -22.42
C ALA A 97 -9.15 -5.81 -23.42
N GLU A 98 -7.98 -6.44 -23.57
CA GLU A 98 -6.93 -5.96 -24.49
C GLU A 98 -7.01 -6.55 -25.89
N THR A 99 -7.33 -7.84 -26.00
CA THR A 99 -7.26 -8.55 -27.27
C THR A 99 -8.56 -8.52 -28.06
N ASN A 100 -9.69 -8.33 -27.40
CA ASN A 100 -11.00 -8.35 -28.05
C ASN A 100 -11.48 -6.93 -28.37
N THR A 101 -11.49 -6.57 -29.66
CA THR A 101 -11.91 -5.25 -30.14
C THR A 101 -13.39 -4.94 -29.91
N ALA A 102 -14.23 -5.96 -29.67
CA ALA A 102 -15.63 -5.77 -29.30
C ALA A 102 -15.82 -5.48 -27.80
N CYS A 103 -14.80 -5.72 -26.98
CA CYS A 103 -14.84 -5.41 -25.55
C CYS A 103 -14.74 -3.90 -25.35
N LYS A 104 -15.71 -3.34 -24.63
CA LYS A 104 -15.77 -1.89 -24.34
C LYS A 104 -15.06 -1.49 -23.04
N ILE A 105 -14.44 -2.45 -22.35
CA ILE A 105 -13.73 -2.19 -21.09
C ILE A 105 -12.38 -1.56 -21.40
N THR A 106 -12.20 -0.31 -20.97
CA THR A 106 -10.97 0.45 -21.18
C THR A 106 -10.10 0.56 -19.93
N ASN A 107 -10.67 0.30 -18.75
CA ASN A 107 -9.97 0.39 -17.48
C ASN A 107 -9.88 -0.99 -16.81
N THR A 108 -8.66 -1.50 -16.71
CA THR A 108 -8.31 -2.78 -16.08
C THR A 108 -7.51 -2.61 -14.78
N ARG A 109 -7.49 -1.39 -14.21
CA ARG A 109 -6.65 -1.07 -13.04
C ARG A 109 -6.92 -1.97 -11.85
N GLU A 110 -8.16 -2.02 -11.37
CA GLU A 110 -8.55 -2.83 -10.20
C GLU A 110 -8.14 -4.30 -10.36
N MET A 111 -8.38 -4.86 -11.55
CA MET A 111 -8.00 -6.24 -11.86
C MET A 111 -6.47 -6.41 -11.91
N SER A 112 -5.75 -5.38 -12.37
CA SER A 112 -4.28 -5.38 -12.35
C SER A 112 -3.74 -5.34 -10.92
N GLU A 113 -4.34 -4.55 -10.03
CA GLU A 113 -3.94 -4.46 -8.62
C GLU A 113 -4.23 -5.76 -7.88
N ILE A 114 -5.40 -6.39 -8.10
CA ILE A 114 -5.70 -7.72 -7.56
C ILE A 114 -4.71 -8.76 -8.10
N ALA A 115 -4.39 -8.74 -9.39
CA ALA A 115 -3.42 -9.67 -9.99
C ALA A 115 -2.02 -9.50 -9.38
N VAL A 116 -1.55 -8.26 -9.18
CA VAL A 116 -0.28 -7.95 -8.48
C VAL A 116 -0.29 -8.56 -7.07
N HIS A 117 -1.35 -8.32 -6.29
CA HIS A 117 -1.46 -8.88 -4.94
C HIS A 117 -1.47 -10.41 -4.93
N CYS A 118 -2.25 -11.03 -5.81
CA CYS A 118 -2.35 -12.49 -5.86
C CYS A 118 -1.04 -13.13 -6.35
N ALA A 119 -0.38 -12.55 -7.36
CA ALA A 119 0.91 -13.03 -7.85
C ALA A 119 1.98 -12.98 -6.76
N ALA A 120 2.05 -11.87 -6.00
CA ALA A 120 2.93 -11.74 -4.85
C ALA A 120 2.62 -12.79 -3.76
N ARG A 121 1.34 -13.00 -3.42
CA ARG A 121 0.92 -13.97 -2.39
C ARG A 121 1.16 -15.42 -2.77
N THR A 122 1.12 -15.74 -4.06
CA THR A 122 1.32 -17.10 -4.59
C THR A 122 2.77 -17.37 -5.01
N GLY A 123 3.67 -16.38 -4.90
CA GLY A 123 5.08 -16.51 -5.27
C GLY A 123 5.34 -16.58 -6.78
N ARG A 124 4.37 -16.16 -7.61
CA ARG A 124 4.50 -16.11 -9.08
C ARG A 124 5.16 -14.80 -9.51
N PHE A 125 6.46 -14.68 -9.26
CA PHE A 125 7.20 -13.42 -9.42
C PHE A 125 7.38 -12.98 -10.89
N ASP A 126 7.34 -13.91 -11.83
CA ASP A 126 7.31 -13.66 -13.27
C ASP A 126 6.07 -12.86 -13.66
N ILE A 127 4.89 -13.33 -13.21
CA ILE A 127 3.61 -12.64 -13.44
C ILE A 127 3.59 -11.31 -12.69
N LEU A 128 4.13 -11.27 -11.47
CA LEU A 128 4.20 -10.04 -10.69
C LEU A 128 4.98 -8.95 -11.44
N GLU A 129 6.16 -9.28 -11.96
CA GLU A 129 7.00 -8.34 -12.68
C GLU A 129 6.30 -7.78 -13.93
N ASP A 130 5.72 -8.66 -14.76
CA ASP A 130 4.93 -8.28 -15.94
C ASP A 130 3.79 -7.32 -15.57
N MET A 131 3.09 -7.62 -14.47
CA MET A 131 1.97 -6.81 -14.00
C MET A 131 2.39 -5.44 -13.43
N LEU A 132 3.59 -5.34 -12.83
CA LEU A 132 4.12 -4.08 -12.32
C LEU A 132 4.57 -3.13 -13.44
N ASP A 133 5.15 -3.67 -14.51
CA ASP A 133 5.61 -2.88 -15.66
C ASP A 133 4.50 -2.53 -16.65
N ARG A 134 3.34 -3.18 -16.51
CA ARG A 134 2.14 -2.90 -17.29
C ARG A 134 1.76 -1.41 -17.24
N LYS A 135 1.59 -0.82 -18.42
CA LYS A 135 1.16 0.56 -18.56
C LYS A 135 -0.30 0.71 -18.16
N GLN A 136 -0.56 1.48 -17.12
CA GLN A 136 -1.91 1.87 -16.73
C GLN A 136 -2.31 3.18 -17.43
N THR A 137 -3.57 3.31 -17.80
CA THR A 137 -4.12 4.50 -18.47
C THR A 137 -4.18 5.70 -17.53
N THR A 138 -4.34 5.46 -16.23
CA THR A 138 -4.27 6.47 -15.18
C THR A 138 -3.21 6.08 -14.16
N GLN A 139 -2.37 7.05 -13.80
CA GLN A 139 -1.39 6.89 -12.72
C GLN A 139 -1.99 7.47 -11.44
N GLU A 140 -2.59 6.61 -10.62
CA GLU A 140 -3.09 7.00 -9.31
C GLU A 140 -2.03 6.83 -8.22
N LEU A 141 -2.14 7.64 -7.17
CA LEU A 141 -1.22 7.58 -6.03
C LEU A 141 -1.25 6.20 -5.35
N GLY A 142 -2.43 5.57 -5.26
CA GLY A 142 -2.54 4.22 -4.71
C GLY A 142 -1.68 3.20 -5.47
N SER A 143 -1.66 3.29 -6.80
CA SER A 143 -0.88 2.38 -7.64
C SER A 143 0.64 2.62 -7.50
N LEU A 144 1.09 3.86 -7.26
CA LEU A 144 2.49 4.15 -6.92
C LEU A 144 2.90 3.47 -5.59
N LEU A 145 2.06 3.59 -4.56
CA LEU A 145 2.32 2.96 -3.26
C LEU A 145 2.34 1.44 -3.38
N LEU A 146 1.42 0.86 -4.16
CA LEU A 146 1.42 -0.58 -4.45
C LEU A 146 2.73 -1.02 -5.11
N LYS A 147 3.16 -0.33 -6.17
CA LYS A 147 4.42 -0.63 -6.87
C LYS A 147 5.62 -0.55 -5.92
N GLY A 148 5.67 0.48 -5.08
CA GLY A 148 6.74 0.65 -4.09
C GLY A 148 6.81 -0.48 -3.06
N ARG A 149 5.68 -1.13 -2.77
CA ARG A 149 5.64 -2.31 -1.89
C ARG A 149 6.07 -3.60 -2.59
N MET A 150 5.81 -3.72 -3.90
CA MET A 150 5.91 -4.97 -4.64
C MET A 150 7.21 -5.14 -5.43
N TYR A 151 7.78 -4.08 -6.01
CA TYR A 151 9.09 -4.15 -6.69
C TYR A 151 10.21 -4.80 -5.86
N PRO A 152 10.30 -4.60 -4.53
CA PRO A 152 11.25 -5.30 -3.67
C PRO A 152 11.20 -6.82 -3.77
N LEU A 153 10.00 -7.39 -3.93
CA LEU A 153 9.80 -8.83 -4.05
C LEU A 153 10.43 -9.40 -5.33
N CYS A 154 10.63 -8.56 -6.34
CA CYS A 154 11.33 -8.88 -7.59
C CYS A 154 12.81 -8.46 -7.57
N GLY A 155 13.35 -8.04 -6.42
CA GLY A 155 14.73 -7.53 -6.30
C GLY A 155 14.95 -6.15 -6.95
N ARG A 156 13.88 -5.42 -7.29
CA ARG A 156 13.94 -4.12 -7.98
C ARG A 156 13.90 -2.94 -7.00
N TRP A 157 14.89 -2.89 -6.11
CA TRP A 157 14.99 -1.89 -5.04
C TRP A 157 15.02 -0.44 -5.57
N ALA A 158 15.74 -0.20 -6.66
CA ALA A 158 15.85 1.12 -7.31
C ALA A 158 14.49 1.66 -7.76
N ASP A 159 13.68 0.81 -8.38
CA ASP A 159 12.38 1.17 -8.92
C ASP A 159 11.36 1.38 -7.79
N ALA A 160 11.45 0.58 -6.73
CA ALA A 160 10.67 0.77 -5.51
C ALA A 160 10.95 2.14 -4.88
N MET A 161 12.21 2.52 -4.74
CA MET A 161 12.59 3.82 -4.17
C MET A 161 12.03 4.96 -4.99
N LYS A 162 12.22 4.90 -6.32
CA LYS A 162 11.71 5.91 -7.25
C LYS A 162 10.20 6.14 -7.10
N VAL A 163 9.40 5.07 -7.12
CA VAL A 163 7.94 5.23 -7.03
C VAL A 163 7.47 5.68 -5.65
N LEU A 164 8.17 5.32 -4.57
CA LEU A 164 7.89 5.84 -3.23
C LEU A 164 8.22 7.33 -3.14
N VAL A 165 9.33 7.78 -3.74
CA VAL A 165 9.70 9.20 -3.83
C VAL A 165 8.66 9.97 -4.64
N GLU A 166 8.23 9.43 -5.78
CA GLU A 166 7.17 10.03 -6.61
C GLU A 166 5.83 10.11 -5.88
N TYR A 167 5.45 9.08 -5.13
CA TYR A 167 4.29 9.14 -4.25
C TYR A 167 4.43 10.25 -3.21
N ASN A 168 5.57 10.33 -2.53
CA ASN A 168 5.80 11.27 -1.44
C ASN A 168 5.76 12.74 -1.91
N LYS A 169 6.29 13.03 -3.11
CA LYS A 169 6.17 14.34 -3.76
C LYS A 169 4.72 14.83 -3.85
N ASN A 170 3.76 13.92 -3.94
CA ASN A 170 2.32 14.22 -3.99
C ASN A 170 1.62 14.12 -2.62
N ARG A 171 2.17 13.34 -1.67
CA ARG A 171 1.61 13.09 -0.32
C ARG A 171 2.67 13.34 0.78
N LYS A 172 3.11 14.59 0.89
CA LYS A 172 4.26 15.01 1.73
C LYS A 172 4.13 14.69 3.23
N LEU A 173 2.90 14.52 3.73
CA LEU A 173 2.61 14.29 5.16
C LEU A 173 2.33 12.82 5.48
N ASP A 174 2.54 11.91 4.53
CA ASP A 174 2.37 10.49 4.75
C ASP A 174 3.66 9.89 5.36
N TYR A 175 3.68 9.80 6.69
CA TYR A 175 4.85 9.27 7.41
C TYR A 175 5.10 7.78 7.10
N ALA A 176 4.08 7.00 6.74
CA ALA A 176 4.21 5.57 6.53
C ALA A 176 5.08 5.24 5.31
N VAL A 177 5.11 6.14 4.32
CA VAL A 177 5.99 6.02 3.15
C VAL A 177 7.45 6.16 3.53
N TRP A 178 7.77 7.07 4.44
CA TRP A 178 9.13 7.23 4.96
C TRP A 178 9.58 5.99 5.72
N VAL A 179 8.71 5.40 6.54
CA VAL A 179 8.98 4.10 7.17
C VAL A 179 9.20 3.02 6.11
N ARG A 180 8.40 3.02 5.03
CA ARG A 180 8.56 2.05 3.94
C ARG A 180 9.88 2.23 3.17
N MET A 181 10.33 3.48 2.93
CA MET A 181 11.64 3.76 2.35
C MET A 181 12.78 3.26 3.26
N SER A 182 12.63 3.42 4.58
CA SER A 182 13.60 2.88 5.55
C SER A 182 13.70 1.36 5.46
N GLN A 183 12.56 0.66 5.48
CA GLN A 183 12.50 -0.80 5.32
C GLN A 183 13.11 -1.24 3.99
N LEU A 184 12.76 -0.56 2.90
CA LEU A 184 13.28 -0.84 1.56
C LEU A 184 14.82 -0.83 1.53
N VAL A 185 15.43 0.15 2.17
CA VAL A 185 16.89 0.30 2.22
C VAL A 185 17.52 -0.82 3.06
N MET A 186 16.89 -1.18 4.17
CA MET A 186 17.35 -2.28 5.04
C MET A 186 17.17 -3.66 4.40
N ASP A 187 16.13 -3.85 3.59
CA ASP A 187 15.88 -5.08 2.86
C ASP A 187 16.89 -5.26 1.71
N ALA A 188 17.37 -4.16 1.11
CA ALA A 188 18.40 -4.16 0.09
C ALA A 188 19.80 -4.50 0.64
N GLY A 189 20.03 -4.40 1.96
CA GLY A 189 21.30 -4.77 2.57
C GLY A 189 21.54 -4.19 3.97
N LYS A 190 22.68 -4.53 4.57
CA LYS A 190 23.03 -4.22 5.97
C LYS A 190 24.28 -3.34 6.12
N GLU A 191 24.75 -2.76 5.03
CA GLU A 191 25.87 -1.83 4.99
C GLU A 191 25.60 -0.61 5.88
N ASP A 192 26.64 -0.07 6.51
CA ASP A 192 26.49 1.01 7.50
C ASP A 192 25.79 2.23 6.88
N ILE A 193 26.15 2.60 5.64
CA ILE A 193 25.52 3.72 4.93
C ILE A 193 24.01 3.51 4.67
N LYS A 194 23.58 2.25 4.47
CA LYS A 194 22.16 1.91 4.34
C LYS A 194 21.43 2.10 5.66
N ARG A 195 22.05 1.72 6.79
CA ARG A 195 21.49 1.98 8.12
C ARG A 195 21.35 3.47 8.39
N ASP A 196 22.34 4.27 8.00
CA ASP A 196 22.32 5.72 8.17
C ASP A 196 21.18 6.37 7.36
N LEU A 197 21.01 5.98 6.09
CA LEU A 197 19.89 6.40 5.25
C LEU A 197 18.53 5.92 5.81
N ALA A 198 18.45 4.65 6.22
CA ALA A 198 17.24 4.09 6.80
C ALA A 198 16.85 4.83 8.09
N GLN A 199 17.83 5.21 8.92
CA GLN A 199 17.61 6.00 10.12
C GLN A 199 17.12 7.41 9.80
N LEU A 200 17.69 8.06 8.77
CA LEU A 200 17.23 9.37 8.31
C LEU A 200 15.74 9.34 7.93
N CYS A 201 15.33 8.31 7.17
CA CYS A 201 13.93 8.09 6.81
C CYS A 201 13.03 7.90 8.05
N ILE A 202 13.46 7.15 9.06
CA ILE A 202 12.71 6.98 10.31
C ILE A 202 12.58 8.30 11.07
N ASN A 203 13.67 9.06 11.21
CA ASN A 203 13.64 10.37 11.87
C ASN A 203 12.64 11.31 11.19
N ARG A 204 12.62 11.29 9.84
CA ARG A 204 11.64 12.06 9.07
C ARG A 204 10.21 11.58 9.32
N ALA A 205 9.98 10.27 9.33
CA ALA A 205 8.67 9.69 9.63
C ALA A 205 8.17 10.12 11.01
N ILE A 206 9.02 10.02 12.04
CA ILE A 206 8.70 10.44 13.41
C ILE A 206 8.30 11.91 13.42
N HIS A 207 9.12 12.77 12.81
CA HIS A 207 8.82 14.20 12.75
C HIS A 207 7.46 14.46 12.10
N ILE A 208 7.17 13.89 10.92
CA ILE A 208 5.88 14.10 10.25
C ILE A 208 4.73 13.64 11.15
N MET A 209 4.86 12.47 11.75
CA MET A 209 3.85 11.89 12.63
C MET A 209 3.59 12.78 13.86
N THR A 210 4.61 13.39 14.46
CA THR A 210 4.47 14.28 15.63
C THR A 210 4.02 15.69 15.28
N SER A 211 4.35 16.18 14.08
CA SER A 211 3.96 17.52 13.62
C SER A 211 2.55 17.54 13.01
N CYS A 212 2.03 16.39 12.56
CA CYS A 212 0.67 16.28 12.04
C CYS A 212 -0.38 16.33 13.15
N ARG A 213 -1.54 16.91 12.82
CA ARG A 213 -2.67 17.03 13.77
C ARG A 213 -3.41 15.71 13.90
N TRP A 214 -3.02 14.89 14.86
CA TRP A 214 -3.81 13.76 15.34
C TRP A 214 -4.94 14.27 16.24
N ASN A 215 -6.16 13.76 16.06
CA ASN A 215 -7.26 14.11 16.94
C ASN A 215 -7.19 13.30 18.24
N GLN A 216 -6.32 13.74 19.16
CA GLN A 216 -6.07 13.10 20.45
C GLN A 216 -7.28 13.13 21.41
N SER A 217 -8.34 13.87 21.07
CA SER A 217 -9.60 13.85 21.83
C SER A 217 -10.41 12.57 21.61
N ILE A 218 -10.15 11.85 20.52
CA ILE A 218 -10.79 10.56 20.22
C ILE A 218 -9.88 9.45 20.74
N GLU A 219 -10.38 8.68 21.70
CA GLU A 219 -9.60 7.63 22.37
C GLU A 219 -8.97 6.63 21.39
N PHE A 220 -9.75 6.16 20.41
CA PHE A 220 -9.25 5.27 19.35
C PHE A 220 -8.06 5.88 18.58
N ALA A 221 -8.16 7.15 18.19
CA ALA A 221 -7.10 7.83 17.45
C ALA A 221 -5.84 8.04 18.31
N ARG A 222 -6.02 8.33 19.60
CA ARG A 222 -4.92 8.45 20.57
C ARG A 222 -4.19 7.12 20.79
N VAL A 223 -4.93 6.03 21.05
CA VAL A 223 -4.35 4.70 21.23
C VAL A 223 -3.59 4.25 19.98
N ARG A 224 -4.18 4.47 18.79
CA ARG A 224 -3.53 4.16 17.51
C ARG A 224 -2.24 4.96 17.33
N PHE A 225 -2.29 6.27 17.58
CA PHE A 225 -1.11 7.14 17.49
C PHE A 225 0.03 6.65 18.39
N GLU A 226 -0.24 6.36 19.66
CA GLU A 226 0.81 5.90 20.58
C GLU A 226 1.38 4.52 20.17
N LYS A 227 0.52 3.58 19.72
CA LYS A 227 0.95 2.27 19.20
C LYS A 227 1.86 2.44 17.97
N GLU A 228 1.44 3.23 16.99
CA GLU A 228 2.21 3.46 15.77
C GLU A 228 3.51 4.21 16.07
N LYS A 229 3.46 5.20 16.97
CA LYS A 229 4.64 5.96 17.37
C LYS A 229 5.70 5.10 18.02
N GLU A 230 5.30 4.26 18.98
CA GLU A 230 6.23 3.34 19.63
C GLU A 230 6.83 2.35 18.62
N ALA A 231 6.03 1.85 17.66
CA ALA A 231 6.52 0.96 16.62
C ALA A 231 7.57 1.63 15.71
N VAL A 232 7.34 2.87 15.27
CA VAL A 232 8.30 3.62 14.44
C VAL A 232 9.58 3.95 15.23
N GLN A 233 9.45 4.32 16.51
CA GLN A 233 10.60 4.56 17.38
C GLN A 233 11.40 3.29 17.65
N ALA A 234 10.73 2.16 17.87
CA ALA A 234 11.36 0.86 18.02
C ALA A 234 12.13 0.44 16.75
N ALA A 235 11.55 0.68 15.56
CA ALA A 235 12.23 0.45 14.29
C ALA A 235 13.52 1.28 14.17
N GLY A 236 13.48 2.57 14.54
CA GLY A 236 14.67 3.42 14.59
C GLY A 236 15.75 2.88 15.54
N ARG A 237 15.36 2.49 16.77
CA ARG A 237 16.32 1.88 17.72
C ARG A 237 16.95 0.59 17.21
N SER A 238 16.22 -0.19 16.42
CA SER A 238 16.71 -1.44 15.82
C SER A 238 17.71 -1.20 14.68
N ILE A 239 17.47 -0.18 13.85
CA ILE A 239 18.37 0.18 12.73
C ILE A 239 19.71 0.70 13.26
N ASN A 240 19.68 1.56 14.26
CA ASN A 240 20.87 2.11 14.93
C ASN A 240 21.89 2.74 13.95
N GLY A 241 21.41 3.56 13.02
CA GLY A 241 22.24 4.37 12.12
C GLY A 241 22.45 5.80 12.63
N ASP A 242 23.34 6.55 11.98
CA ASP A 242 23.57 7.98 12.20
C ASP A 242 23.26 8.77 10.91
N PRO A 243 22.11 9.48 10.84
CA PRO A 243 21.73 10.29 9.68
C PRO A 243 22.80 11.30 9.28
N THR A 244 23.62 11.76 10.22
CA THR A 244 24.71 12.72 9.98
C THR A 244 25.79 12.13 9.09
N GLN A 245 26.07 10.82 9.20
CA GLN A 245 27.03 10.16 8.32
C GLN A 245 26.49 10.06 6.90
N PHE A 246 25.19 9.78 6.72
CA PHE A 246 24.58 9.81 5.39
C PHE A 246 24.65 11.21 4.76
N MET A 247 24.42 12.27 5.54
CA MET A 247 24.57 13.65 5.04
C MET A 247 26.00 13.92 4.57
N LYS A 248 27.03 13.55 5.36
CA LYS A 248 28.44 13.66 4.95
C LYS A 248 28.76 12.82 3.71
N TRP A 249 28.20 11.62 3.62
CA TRP A 249 28.37 10.73 2.48
C TRP A 249 27.81 11.36 1.19
N MET A 250 26.65 12.02 1.28
CA MET A 250 26.05 12.75 0.15
C MET A 250 26.96 13.88 -0.35
N GLU A 251 27.59 14.62 0.55
CA GLU A 251 28.53 15.71 0.22
C GLU A 251 29.84 15.20 -0.39
N GLN A 252 30.34 14.06 0.09
CA GLN A 252 31.62 13.49 -0.33
C GLN A 252 31.50 12.59 -1.58
N ASN A 253 30.28 12.31 -2.03
CA ASN A 253 29.98 11.48 -3.20
C ASN A 253 30.69 10.11 -3.17
N GLN A 254 30.63 9.45 -2.01
CA GLN A 254 31.23 8.13 -1.79
C GLN A 254 30.39 6.99 -2.41
N PRO A 255 30.97 5.80 -2.65
CA PRO A 255 30.22 4.60 -3.06
C PRO A 255 29.42 3.98 -1.90
N GLY A 256 28.52 3.02 -2.20
CA GLY A 256 27.81 2.20 -1.20
C GLY A 256 26.28 2.20 -1.27
N LEU A 257 25.68 2.88 -2.25
CA LEU A 257 24.23 2.91 -2.53
C LEU A 257 23.94 2.83 -4.03
N GLU A 258 24.78 2.09 -4.78
CA GLU A 258 24.74 2.00 -6.25
C GLU A 258 23.46 1.39 -6.80
N GLU A 259 22.74 0.60 -6.00
CA GLU A 259 21.44 0.05 -6.38
C GLU A 259 20.33 1.10 -6.39
N PHE A 260 20.53 2.27 -5.78
CA PHE A 260 19.56 3.35 -5.76
C PHE A 260 19.95 4.46 -6.75
N ARG A 261 18.94 5.10 -7.34
CA ARG A 261 19.16 6.21 -8.26
C ARG A 261 19.60 7.44 -7.47
N ARG A 262 20.69 8.06 -7.88
CA ARG A 262 21.24 9.26 -7.22
C ARG A 262 20.21 10.38 -7.06
N GLU A 263 19.36 10.61 -8.07
CA GLU A 263 18.30 11.64 -8.04
C GLU A 263 17.30 11.44 -6.90
N ASP A 264 16.96 10.18 -6.58
CA ASP A 264 16.02 9.86 -5.51
C ASP A 264 16.68 10.05 -4.13
N LEU A 265 17.96 9.68 -3.99
CA LEU A 265 18.76 9.92 -2.78
C LEU A 265 18.96 11.42 -2.52
N GLU A 266 19.25 12.19 -3.58
CA GLU A 266 19.37 13.65 -3.49
C GLU A 266 18.05 14.31 -3.08
N TRP A 267 16.91 13.78 -3.57
CA TRP A 267 15.61 14.27 -3.15
C TRP A 267 15.36 14.01 -1.66
N ILE A 268 15.64 12.79 -1.18
CA ILE A 268 15.52 12.43 0.25
C ILE A 268 16.39 13.35 1.11
N TYR A 269 17.65 13.54 0.72
CA TYR A 269 18.60 14.41 1.39
C TYR A 269 18.07 15.84 1.50
N ARG A 270 17.68 16.46 0.36
CA ARG A 270 17.18 17.84 0.33
C ARG A 270 15.92 18.05 1.14
N GLU A 271 14.99 17.08 1.10
CA GLU A 271 13.76 17.18 1.87
C GLU A 271 14.07 17.20 3.38
N TYR A 272 14.95 16.29 3.82
CA TYR A 272 15.34 16.21 5.22
C TYR A 272 16.05 17.49 5.70
N THR A 273 17.04 18.00 4.94
CA THR A 273 17.81 19.18 5.34
C THR A 273 16.95 20.44 5.36
N GLN A 274 16.13 20.67 4.33
CA GLN A 274 15.23 21.84 4.29
C GLN A 274 14.30 21.89 5.51
N LYS A 275 13.87 20.73 6.00
CA LYS A 275 12.95 20.64 7.12
C LYS A 275 13.63 20.74 8.48
N GLN A 276 14.91 20.38 8.58
CA GLN A 276 15.71 20.68 9.76
C GLN A 276 15.91 22.18 9.89
N GLU A 277 16.27 22.86 8.79
CA GLU A 277 16.44 24.32 8.76
C GLU A 277 15.15 25.06 9.15
N GLU A 278 13.99 24.66 8.59
CA GLU A 278 12.69 25.25 8.95
C GLU A 278 12.36 25.07 10.46
N GLN A 279 12.73 23.94 11.06
CA GLN A 279 12.50 23.69 12.49
C GLN A 279 13.39 24.56 13.38
N GLU A 280 14.68 24.65 13.05
CA GLU A 280 15.63 25.48 13.81
C GLU A 280 15.22 26.96 13.77
N GLU A 281 14.70 27.44 12.64
CA GLU A 281 14.13 28.79 12.51
C GLU A 281 12.88 28.98 13.38
N GLU A 282 11.94 28.03 13.38
CA GLU A 282 10.72 28.11 14.20
C GLU A 282 11.01 28.09 15.71
N GLU A 283 11.93 27.23 16.15
CA GLU A 283 12.37 27.15 17.55
C GLU A 283 13.14 28.41 17.98
N GLY A 284 14.00 28.95 17.09
CA GLY A 284 14.73 30.19 17.33
C GLY A 284 13.81 31.41 17.47
N ILE A 285 12.73 31.49 16.67
CA ILE A 285 11.72 32.56 16.76
C ILE A 285 10.86 32.40 18.02
N GLY A 286 10.53 31.16 18.42
CA GLY A 286 9.80 30.87 19.66
C GLY A 286 10.58 31.32 20.90
N ALA A 287 11.88 31.01 20.97
CA ALA A 287 12.74 31.39 22.07
C ALA A 287 12.94 32.92 22.21
N VAL A 288 12.85 33.68 21.12
CA VAL A 288 12.92 35.15 21.13
C VAL A 288 11.59 35.80 21.55
N ARG A 289 10.46 35.12 21.36
CA ARG A 289 9.14 35.61 21.81
C ARG A 289 8.89 35.43 23.30
N ASP A 290 9.60 34.51 23.95
CA ASP A 290 9.50 34.23 25.38
C ASP A 290 10.56 34.99 26.23
N LEU A 291 11.32 35.90 25.60
CA LEU A 291 12.25 36.86 26.23
C LEU A 291 11.66 38.27 26.28
#